data_AF-A0A519IS40-F1
#
_entry.id   AF-A0A519IS40-F1
#
_cell.length_a   1.000
_cell.length_b   1.000
_cell.length_c   1.000
_cell.angle_alpha   90.00
_cell.angle_beta   90.00
_cell.angle_gamma   90.00
#
_symmetry.space_group_name_H-M   'P 1'
#
loop_
_entity.id
_entity.type
_entity.pdbx_description
1 polymer ?
#
loop_
_entity_poly.entity_id
_entity_poly.type
_entity_poly.pdbx_seq_one_letter_code
_entity_poly.pdbx_strand_id
1 'polypeptide(L)'
;MNSMLKTCVALAATSVLLVACGGGGNDDDPTPSNEPGVLTVTSATVAGLNGVYGNGTINISDVDKENPVGSVPELCAFNFDGIGKVGSAALAFGDLRYRPDATGLHQAFITFDSKEYASGEPTDTAVIRESNQIRFSNKVLTATDGSNATLRVTGVIPMRPNRPLGC
;
A
#
# COMPACT_ATOMS: atom_id res chain seq x y z
N MET A 1 16.16 -65.44 -5.72
CA MET A 1 17.01 -64.24 -5.51
C MET A 1 16.12 -63.01 -5.56
N ASN A 2 15.95 -62.38 -4.39
CA ASN A 2 15.66 -60.97 -4.08
C ASN A 2 14.44 -60.32 -4.79
N SER A 3 13.26 -60.20 -4.17
CA SER A 3 12.86 -59.39 -2.99
C SER A 3 12.80 -57.87 -3.22
N MET A 4 11.58 -57.35 -3.07
CA MET A 4 11.15 -55.99 -2.67
C MET A 4 11.06 -54.89 -3.75
N LEU A 5 9.82 -54.67 -4.20
CA LEU A 5 9.30 -53.41 -4.75
C LEU A 5 9.66 -52.24 -3.82
N LYS A 6 10.34 -51.22 -4.36
CA LYS A 6 10.41 -49.88 -3.76
C LYS A 6 9.49 -48.94 -4.52
N THR A 7 8.35 -48.67 -3.90
CA THR A 7 7.44 -47.58 -4.23
C THR A 7 8.08 -46.26 -3.78
N CYS A 8 8.46 -45.39 -4.71
CA CYS A 8 8.80 -44.00 -4.42
C CYS A 8 7.70 -43.11 -5.01
N VAL A 9 6.77 -42.70 -4.16
CA VAL A 9 5.68 -41.76 -4.48
C VAL A 9 6.00 -40.41 -3.82
N ALA A 10 5.68 -39.35 -4.57
CA ALA A 10 5.44 -37.94 -4.17
C ALA A 10 6.67 -37.12 -3.74
N LEU A 11 7.08 -36.14 -4.56
CA LEU A 11 6.56 -34.75 -4.65
C LEU A 11 7.03 -33.87 -3.48
N ALA A 12 7.98 -33.00 -3.77
CA ALA A 12 8.03 -31.65 -3.21
C ALA A 12 8.76 -30.76 -4.20
N ALA A 13 8.01 -30.19 -5.15
CA ALA A 13 8.44 -28.99 -5.84
C ALA A 13 8.50 -27.89 -4.78
N THR A 14 9.70 -27.59 -4.28
CA THR A 14 9.96 -26.38 -3.52
C THR A 14 9.91 -25.22 -4.50
N SER A 15 8.70 -24.77 -4.82
CA SER A 15 8.44 -23.42 -5.29
C SER A 15 8.85 -22.50 -4.16
N VAL A 16 10.10 -22.04 -4.20
CA VAL A 16 10.52 -20.82 -3.52
C VAL A 16 9.74 -19.70 -4.21
N LEU A 17 8.53 -19.45 -3.73
CA LEU A 17 7.88 -18.17 -3.91
C LEU A 17 8.82 -17.16 -3.24
N LEU A 18 9.67 -16.52 -4.05
CA LEU A 18 10.18 -15.21 -3.70
C LEU A 18 8.94 -14.32 -3.57
N VAL A 19 8.36 -14.28 -2.37
CA VAL A 19 7.57 -13.12 -1.95
C VAL A 19 8.59 -12.01 -1.72
N ALA A 20 9.07 -11.45 -2.83
CA ALA A 20 9.60 -10.10 -2.85
C ALA A 20 8.38 -9.17 -2.98
N CYS A 21 7.58 -9.11 -1.92
CA CYS A 21 6.59 -8.07 -1.70
C CYS A 21 7.10 -7.30 -0.49
N GLY A 22 7.78 -6.20 -0.75
CA GLY A 22 8.51 -5.41 0.23
C GLY A 22 9.26 -4.32 -0.51
N GLY A 23 8.51 -3.49 -1.23
CA GLY A 23 9.04 -2.29 -1.85
C GLY A 23 9.70 -1.45 -0.76
N GLY A 24 10.96 -1.07 -1.00
CA GLY A 24 11.76 -0.31 -0.04
C GLY A 24 11.03 0.95 0.39
N GLY A 25 10.50 0.94 1.60
CA GLY A 25 9.87 2.04 2.31
C GLY A 25 10.49 2.11 3.70
N ASN A 26 10.35 3.28 4.33
CA ASN A 26 10.75 3.66 5.68
C ASN A 26 10.88 2.44 6.63
N ASP A 27 12.04 2.30 7.27
CA ASP A 27 12.38 1.18 8.16
C ASP A 27 11.58 1.21 9.49
N ASP A 28 10.78 2.24 9.73
CA ASP A 28 9.95 2.37 10.93
C ASP A 28 8.63 1.61 10.79
N ASP A 29 8.38 0.72 11.75
CA ASP A 29 7.10 0.03 11.88
C ASP A 29 5.94 1.03 12.12
N PRO A 30 4.83 0.94 11.37
CA PRO A 30 3.66 1.77 11.62
C PRO A 30 3.13 1.62 13.05
N THR A 31 2.87 2.75 13.70
CA THR A 31 2.30 2.78 15.07
C THR A 31 0.92 3.44 15.08
N PRO A 32 0.06 3.18 16.08
CA PRO A 32 -1.29 3.74 16.14
C PRO A 32 -1.34 5.27 15.96
N SER A 33 -2.23 5.72 15.10
CA SER A 33 -2.55 7.14 14.89
C SER A 33 -3.74 7.57 15.74
N ASN A 34 -3.74 8.84 16.15
CA ASN A 34 -4.90 9.49 16.76
C ASN A 34 -5.85 10.12 15.72
N GLU A 35 -5.42 10.16 14.46
CA GLU A 35 -6.20 10.68 13.34
C GLU A 35 -6.85 9.54 12.55
N PRO A 36 -8.11 9.67 12.13
CA PRO A 36 -8.79 8.62 11.37
C PRO A 36 -8.27 8.54 9.94
N GLY A 37 -8.09 7.32 9.44
CA GLY A 37 -7.86 7.04 8.02
C GLY A 37 -9.04 6.30 7.41
N VAL A 38 -9.51 6.77 6.25
CA VAL A 38 -10.65 6.17 5.56
C VAL A 38 -10.37 6.12 4.06
N LEU A 39 -10.58 4.96 3.46
CA LEU A 39 -10.56 4.73 2.02
C LEU A 39 -11.90 4.11 1.60
N THR A 40 -12.53 4.65 0.56
CA THR A 40 -13.67 4.04 -0.11
C THR A 40 -13.22 3.51 -1.45
N VAL A 41 -13.38 2.20 -1.64
CA VAL A 41 -13.08 1.52 -2.89
C VAL A 41 -14.36 1.35 -3.70
N THR A 42 -14.32 1.81 -4.95
CA THR A 42 -15.41 1.66 -5.91
C THR A 42 -14.89 1.13 -7.24
N SER A 43 -15.80 0.64 -8.09
CA SER A 43 -15.51 0.11 -9.43
C SER A 43 -14.37 -0.91 -9.46
N ALA A 44 -14.18 -1.67 -8.38
CA ALA A 44 -13.15 -2.70 -8.34
C ALA A 44 -13.52 -3.84 -9.28
N THR A 45 -12.57 -4.26 -10.12
CA THR A 45 -12.70 -5.46 -10.97
C THR A 45 -12.96 -6.71 -10.13
N VAL A 46 -12.35 -6.78 -8.93
CA VAL A 46 -12.63 -7.81 -7.93
C VAL A 46 -13.76 -7.30 -7.03
N ALA A 47 -14.98 -7.79 -7.26
CA ALA A 47 -16.19 -7.27 -6.62
C ALA A 47 -16.12 -7.24 -5.08
N GLY A 48 -15.42 -8.22 -4.49
CA GLY A 48 -15.21 -8.33 -3.04
C GLY A 48 -14.42 -7.19 -2.42
N LEU A 49 -13.72 -6.37 -3.21
CA LEU A 49 -12.93 -5.24 -2.71
C LEU A 49 -13.73 -3.95 -2.55
N ASN A 50 -14.88 -3.79 -3.22
CA ASN A 50 -15.69 -2.58 -3.09
C ASN A 50 -16.21 -2.41 -1.66
N GLY A 51 -16.18 -1.18 -1.16
CA GLY A 51 -16.68 -0.83 0.17
C GLY A 51 -15.85 0.24 0.87
N VAL A 52 -16.22 0.51 2.11
CA VAL A 52 -15.52 1.46 2.98
C VAL A 52 -14.50 0.69 3.84
N TYR A 53 -13.27 1.16 3.80
CA TYR A 53 -12.15 0.79 4.66
C TYR A 53 -11.94 1.95 5.62
N GLY A 54 -12.16 1.72 6.90
CA GLY A 54 -12.13 2.76 7.94
C GLY A 54 -12.60 2.25 9.28
N ASN A 55 -12.64 0.92 9.44
CA ASN A 55 -12.99 0.26 10.68
C ASN A 55 -11.71 0.00 11.47
N GLY A 56 -11.66 0.47 12.73
CA GLY A 56 -10.49 0.34 13.59
C GLY A 56 -9.55 1.53 13.54
N THR A 57 -8.41 1.39 14.21
CA THR A 57 -7.34 2.39 14.27
C THR A 57 -6.38 2.17 13.10
N ILE A 58 -6.06 3.25 12.38
CA ILE A 58 -4.98 3.23 11.39
C ILE A 58 -3.63 3.35 12.09
N ASN A 59 -2.65 2.55 11.68
CA ASN A 59 -1.27 2.72 12.09
C ASN A 59 -0.48 3.41 10.97
N ILE A 60 0.45 4.29 11.34
CA ILE A 60 1.19 5.14 10.42
C ILE A 60 2.64 5.24 10.90
N SER A 61 3.59 5.05 10.00
CA SER A 61 5.02 5.30 10.23
C SER A 61 5.32 6.80 10.25
N ASP A 62 6.54 7.19 10.60
CA ASP A 62 7.01 8.55 10.35
C ASP A 62 7.19 8.80 8.85
N VAL A 63 7.43 10.06 8.46
CA VAL A 63 7.72 10.36 7.06
C VAL A 63 9.22 10.44 6.89
N ASP A 64 9.78 9.53 6.10
CA ASP A 64 11.19 9.56 5.75
C ASP A 64 11.43 10.32 4.47
N LYS A 65 12.59 10.95 4.39
CA LYS A 65 13.07 11.64 3.20
C LYS A 65 14.17 10.79 2.56
N GLU A 66 13.79 10.12 1.49
CA GLU A 66 14.64 9.27 0.68
C GLU A 66 15.33 10.07 -0.43
N ASN A 67 16.66 9.95 -0.50
CA ASN A 67 17.45 10.45 -1.63
C ASN A 67 18.25 9.28 -2.21
N PRO A 68 17.65 8.47 -3.11
CA PRO A 68 18.31 7.29 -3.63
C PRO A 68 19.54 7.70 -4.44
N VAL A 69 20.71 7.15 -4.10
CA VAL A 69 21.95 7.44 -4.82
C VAL A 69 21.78 7.11 -6.30
N GLY A 70 21.90 8.13 -7.16
CA GLY A 70 21.73 7.99 -8.62
C GLY A 70 20.31 8.22 -9.15
N SER A 71 19.34 8.56 -8.29
CA SER A 71 17.96 8.89 -8.70
C SER A 71 17.59 10.31 -8.26
N VAL A 72 17.34 11.18 -9.21
CA VAL A 72 16.49 12.37 -8.99
C VAL A 72 15.08 11.92 -9.37
N PRO A 73 14.06 12.02 -8.50
CA PRO A 73 13.92 13.00 -7.42
C PRO A 73 14.06 12.45 -5.98
N GLU A 74 14.29 13.38 -5.04
CA GLU A 74 14.06 13.17 -3.60
C GLU A 74 12.58 12.87 -3.33
N LEU A 75 12.32 11.88 -2.47
CA LEU A 75 10.97 11.43 -2.13
C LEU A 75 10.75 11.47 -0.62
N CYS A 76 9.57 11.94 -0.22
CA CYS A 76 9.00 11.72 1.10
C CYS A 76 8.18 10.42 1.04
N ALA A 77 8.43 9.48 1.94
CA ALA A 77 7.76 8.18 1.97
C ALA A 77 7.25 7.86 3.38
N PHE A 78 6.08 7.21 3.46
CA PHE A 78 5.57 6.66 4.70
C PHE A 78 4.63 5.49 4.43
N ASN A 79 4.43 4.68 5.46
CA ASN A 79 3.60 3.48 5.42
C ASN A 79 2.37 3.65 6.31
N PHE A 80 1.28 3.00 5.91
CA PHE A 80 0.09 2.87 6.73
C PHE A 80 -0.43 1.44 6.73
N ASP A 81 -1.08 1.03 7.81
CA ASP A 81 -1.77 -0.26 7.89
C ASP A 81 -2.99 -0.22 8.82
N GLY A 82 -3.63 -1.38 8.99
CA GLY A 82 -4.68 -1.57 10.00
C GLY A 82 -6.06 -1.05 9.60
N ILE A 83 -6.23 -0.52 8.39
CA ILE A 83 -7.53 0.01 7.95
C ILE A 83 -8.48 -1.15 7.59
N GLY A 84 -9.39 -1.48 8.50
CA GLY A 84 -10.35 -2.55 8.30
C GLY A 84 -11.49 -2.17 7.37
N LYS A 85 -11.91 -3.13 6.54
CA LYS A 85 -13.13 -3.02 5.74
C LYS A 85 -14.37 -3.14 6.63
N VAL A 86 -15.34 -2.25 6.50
CA VAL A 86 -16.60 -2.31 7.24
C VAL A 86 -17.37 -3.58 6.85
N GLY A 87 -17.76 -4.37 7.86
CA GLY A 87 -18.52 -5.61 7.67
C GLY A 87 -17.72 -6.79 7.12
N SER A 88 -16.38 -6.73 7.18
CA SER A 88 -15.47 -7.82 6.76
C SER A 88 -14.22 -7.84 7.64
N ALA A 89 -13.45 -8.94 7.58
CA ALA A 89 -12.13 -9.05 8.18
C ALA A 89 -11.00 -8.53 7.26
N ALA A 90 -11.33 -8.12 6.03
CA ALA A 90 -10.34 -7.61 5.09
C ALA A 90 -9.68 -6.32 5.61
N LEU A 91 -8.37 -6.19 5.37
CA LEU A 91 -7.57 -5.04 5.76
C LEU A 91 -7.02 -4.33 4.51
N ALA A 92 -6.70 -3.05 4.68
CA ALA A 92 -5.91 -2.28 3.75
C ALA A 92 -4.64 -1.72 4.42
N PHE A 93 -3.54 -1.75 3.68
CA PHE A 93 -2.25 -1.19 4.06
C PHE A 93 -1.53 -0.70 2.80
N GLY A 94 -0.54 0.17 2.94
CA GLY A 94 0.15 0.73 1.80
C GLY A 94 1.39 1.55 2.11
N ASP A 95 2.04 1.94 1.02
CA ASP A 95 3.22 2.78 0.94
C ASP A 95 2.88 3.97 0.04
N LEU A 96 3.06 5.18 0.55
CA LEU A 96 2.74 6.43 -0.15
C LEU A 96 4.00 7.27 -0.27
N ARG A 97 4.31 7.68 -1.51
CA ARG A 97 5.49 8.49 -1.82
C ARG A 97 5.09 9.77 -2.53
N TYR A 98 5.67 10.88 -2.13
CA TYR A 98 5.46 12.17 -2.77
C TYR A 98 6.77 12.96 -2.83
N ARG A 99 6.87 13.90 -3.77
CA ARG A 99 8.04 14.78 -3.81
C ARG A 99 7.84 15.96 -2.86
N PRO A 100 8.90 16.48 -2.23
CA PRO A 100 8.83 17.67 -1.39
C PRO A 100 8.23 18.90 -2.10
N ASP A 101 8.43 19.02 -3.42
CA ASP A 101 7.98 20.14 -4.25
C ASP A 101 6.62 19.90 -4.94
N ALA A 102 5.99 18.74 -4.73
CA ALA A 102 4.76 18.34 -5.41
C ALA A 102 3.53 18.40 -4.51
N THR A 103 2.38 18.62 -5.14
CA THR A 103 1.06 18.62 -4.50
C THR A 103 0.32 17.30 -4.65
N GLY A 104 0.72 16.42 -5.57
CA GLY A 104 0.18 15.07 -5.73
C GLY A 104 1.16 14.00 -5.27
N LEU A 105 0.67 12.77 -5.11
CA LEU A 105 1.54 11.62 -4.88
C LEU A 105 2.43 11.39 -6.11
N HIS A 106 3.68 10.98 -5.87
CA HIS A 106 4.55 10.45 -6.90
C HIS A 106 4.23 8.98 -7.17
N GLN A 107 3.96 8.22 -6.11
CA GLN A 107 3.66 6.81 -6.18
C GLN A 107 2.76 6.41 -5.01
N ALA A 108 1.78 5.56 -5.29
CA ALA A 108 1.00 4.87 -4.28
C ALA A 108 1.08 3.37 -4.53
N PHE A 109 1.32 2.59 -3.48
CA PHE A 109 1.09 1.14 -3.43
C PHE A 109 0.10 0.88 -2.30
N ILE A 110 -1.03 0.27 -2.62
CA ILE A 110 -2.07 -0.04 -1.63
C ILE A 110 -2.53 -1.47 -1.84
N THR A 111 -2.45 -2.27 -0.79
CA THR A 111 -2.95 -3.63 -0.77
C THR A 111 -4.32 -3.66 -0.14
N PHE A 112 -5.27 -4.29 -0.83
CA PHE A 112 -6.60 -4.59 -0.32
C PHE A 112 -6.79 -6.10 -0.36
N ASP A 113 -7.07 -6.71 0.80
CA ASP A 113 -7.32 -8.16 0.90
C ASP A 113 -6.25 -9.02 0.20
N SER A 114 -4.98 -8.74 0.53
CA SER A 114 -3.78 -9.41 -0.02
C SER A 114 -3.49 -9.19 -1.50
N LYS A 115 -4.21 -8.30 -2.19
CA LYS A 115 -3.91 -7.91 -3.58
C LYS A 115 -3.43 -6.45 -3.64
N GLU A 116 -2.22 -6.25 -4.15
CA GLU A 116 -1.58 -4.94 -4.28
C GLU A 116 -2.01 -4.24 -5.57
N TYR A 117 -2.26 -2.94 -5.43
CA TYR A 117 -2.57 -2.02 -6.51
C TYR A 117 -1.66 -0.80 -6.43
N ALA A 118 -1.27 -0.26 -7.58
CA ALA A 118 -0.35 0.86 -7.66
C ALA A 118 -0.79 1.93 -8.67
N SER A 119 -0.27 3.14 -8.48
CA SER A 119 -0.34 4.22 -9.47
C SER A 119 0.81 5.21 -9.25
N GLY A 120 1.50 5.56 -10.33
CA GLY A 120 2.50 6.62 -10.37
C GLY A 120 1.98 7.94 -10.95
N GLU A 121 0.69 8.02 -11.27
CA GLU A 121 0.10 9.26 -11.78
C GLU A 121 -0.07 10.27 -10.64
N PRO A 122 0.20 11.57 -10.82
CA PRO A 122 0.03 12.55 -9.73
C PRO A 122 -1.43 13.02 -9.57
N THR A 123 -2.27 12.82 -10.58
CA THR A 123 -3.68 13.27 -10.56
C THR A 123 -4.49 12.53 -9.50
N ASP A 124 -5.63 13.12 -9.15
CA ASP A 124 -6.63 12.53 -8.24
C ASP A 124 -6.11 12.27 -6.82
N THR A 125 -5.00 12.92 -6.47
CA THR A 125 -4.41 12.91 -5.13
C THR A 125 -3.99 14.31 -4.72
N ALA A 126 -3.98 14.59 -3.42
CA ALA A 126 -3.45 15.82 -2.86
C ALA A 126 -2.66 15.53 -1.57
N VAL A 127 -1.42 16.00 -1.51
CA VAL A 127 -0.56 16.04 -0.33
C VAL A 127 -0.83 17.37 0.39
N ILE A 128 -1.60 17.30 1.47
CA ILE A 128 -2.06 18.47 2.23
C ILE A 128 -1.21 18.53 3.51
N ARG A 129 -0.08 19.22 3.41
CA ARG A 129 0.96 19.27 4.46
C ARG A 129 0.49 20.00 5.71
N GLU A 130 -0.36 21.00 5.54
CA GLU A 130 -0.89 21.88 6.60
C GLU A 130 -1.83 21.11 7.54
N SER A 131 -2.47 20.05 7.02
CA SER A 131 -3.36 19.18 7.78
C SER A 131 -2.82 17.76 7.95
N ASN A 132 -1.55 17.55 7.62
CA ASN A 132 -0.86 16.26 7.70
C ASN A 132 -1.68 15.12 7.07
N GLN A 133 -2.10 15.25 5.82
CA GLN A 133 -2.92 14.23 5.18
C GLN A 133 -2.68 14.08 3.68
N ILE A 134 -2.87 12.87 3.19
CA ILE A 134 -3.02 12.56 1.77
C ILE A 134 -4.50 12.38 1.48
N ARG A 135 -5.03 13.10 0.48
CA ARG A 135 -6.40 12.96 0.01
C ARG A 135 -6.44 12.26 -1.34
N PHE A 136 -7.28 11.26 -1.47
CA PHE A 136 -7.61 10.58 -2.73
C PHE A 136 -8.97 11.06 -3.22
N SER A 137 -9.06 11.39 -4.50
CA SER A 137 -10.26 11.91 -5.15
C SER A 137 -10.56 11.11 -6.41
N ASN A 138 -11.16 9.92 -6.26
CA ASN A 138 -11.45 9.00 -7.36
C ASN A 138 -10.20 8.47 -8.09
N LYS A 139 -9.11 8.27 -7.34
CA LYS A 139 -7.82 7.78 -7.82
C LYS A 139 -7.94 6.37 -8.39
N VAL A 140 -7.52 6.17 -9.63
CA VAL A 140 -7.44 4.83 -10.22
C VAL A 140 -6.13 4.16 -9.82
N LEU A 141 -6.21 2.93 -9.32
CA LEU A 141 -5.06 2.06 -9.07
C LEU A 141 -5.18 0.78 -9.91
N THR A 142 -4.04 0.25 -10.34
CA THR A 142 -3.94 -0.96 -11.17
C THR A 142 -3.17 -2.04 -10.44
N ALA A 143 -3.63 -3.29 -10.50
CA ALA A 143 -2.99 -4.41 -9.84
C ALA A 143 -1.54 -4.61 -10.31
N THR A 144 -0.62 -4.86 -9.38
CA THR A 144 0.81 -5.00 -9.67
C THR A 144 1.19 -6.41 -10.15
N ASP A 145 0.27 -7.37 -10.05
CA ASP A 145 0.45 -8.77 -10.46
C ASP A 145 0.27 -9.04 -11.96
N GLY A 146 0.13 -8.00 -12.78
CA GLY A 146 -0.06 -8.10 -14.23
C GLY A 146 -1.47 -8.50 -14.69
N SER A 147 -2.43 -8.64 -13.77
CA SER A 147 -3.82 -9.00 -14.11
C SER A 147 -4.62 -7.89 -14.80
N ASN A 148 -4.10 -6.65 -14.84
CA ASN A 148 -4.80 -5.43 -15.28
C ASN A 148 -6.10 -5.14 -14.52
N ALA A 149 -6.33 -5.79 -13.37
CA ALA A 149 -7.45 -5.45 -12.50
C ALA A 149 -7.29 -4.01 -11.99
N THR A 150 -8.38 -3.25 -11.95
CA THR A 150 -8.37 -1.87 -11.49
C THR A 150 -9.39 -1.65 -10.39
N LEU A 151 -9.19 -0.56 -9.64
CA LEU A 151 -10.16 -0.05 -8.68
C LEU A 151 -10.02 1.47 -8.57
N ARG A 152 -11.03 2.11 -7.97
CA ARG A 152 -11.05 3.54 -7.68
C ARG A 152 -11.04 3.78 -6.18
N VAL A 153 -10.21 4.72 -5.73
CA VAL A 153 -10.05 5.07 -4.31
C VAL A 153 -10.44 6.52 -4.09
N THR A 154 -11.27 6.76 -3.09
CA THR A 154 -11.54 8.10 -2.54
C THR A 154 -11.35 8.04 -1.03
N GLY A 155 -10.73 9.04 -0.41
CA GLY A 155 -10.47 8.96 1.02
C GLY A 155 -9.37 9.87 1.52
N VAL A 156 -8.99 9.66 2.77
CA VAL A 156 -7.95 10.40 3.47
C VAL A 156 -7.08 9.42 4.25
N ILE A 157 -5.76 9.58 4.13
CA ILE A 157 -4.75 8.91 4.93
C ILE A 157 -3.98 9.99 5.70
N PRO A 158 -3.91 9.97 7.04
CA PRO A 158 -3.11 10.92 7.80
C PRO A 158 -1.61 10.69 7.57
N MET A 159 -0.82 11.67 7.97
CA MET A 159 0.63 11.63 8.07
C MET A 159 1.01 12.03 9.50
N ARG A 160 2.17 11.57 9.96
CA ARG A 160 2.75 12.10 11.19
C ARG A 160 3.07 13.61 11.02
N PRO A 161 2.93 14.43 12.07
CA PRO A 161 3.19 15.87 11.98
C PRO A 161 4.68 16.22 11.94
N ASN A 162 5.55 15.40 12.54
CA ASN A 162 6.99 15.64 12.64
C ASN A 162 7.70 15.14 11.39
N ARG A 163 7.61 15.90 10.29
CA ARG A 163 8.18 15.50 9.00
C ARG A 163 9.50 16.23 8.68
N PRO A 164 10.42 15.61 7.92
CA PRO A 164 11.59 16.27 7.37
C PRO A 164 11.20 17.50 6.54
N LEU A 165 12.04 18.55 6.54
CA LEU A 165 11.74 19.80 5.84
C LEU A 165 11.31 19.60 4.37
N GLY A 166 10.12 20.05 3.99
CA GLY A 166 9.59 19.94 2.62
C GLY A 166 8.74 18.69 2.41
N CYS A 167 8.92 17.69 3.27
CA CYS A 167 7.84 16.81 3.66
C CYS A 167 6.95 17.62 4.64
#